data_AF-A0A4Y8CF58-F1
#
_entry.id   AF-A0A4Y8CF58-F1
#
_cell.length_a   1.000
_cell.length_b   1.000
_cell.length_c   1.000
_cell.angle_alpha   90.00
_cell.angle_beta   90.00
_cell.angle_gamma   90.00
#
_symmetry.space_group_name_H-M   'P 1'
#
loop_
_entity.id
_entity.type
_entity.pdbx_description
1 polymer ?
#
loop_
_entity_poly.entity_id
_entity_poly.type
_entity_poly.pdbx_seq_one_letter_code
_entity_poly.pdbx_strand_id
1 'polypeptide(L)'
;MKAYIYLENDIFLSAKAFGKSGTFFGELVFNTSLTGYQEIISDPSYAGQFIVFSMPEIGIVGTNENDNESKEIFASGVLMRELSSSFSNFRAKESLQDYLEKHGKIGIYELDTRYLV
;
A
#
# COMPACT_ATOMS: atom_id res chain seq x y z
N MET A 1 -8.52 -10.86 3.20
CA MET A 1 -9.83 -10.32 3.67
C MET A 1 -10.52 -9.60 2.53
N LYS A 2 -11.82 -9.26 2.64
CA LYS A 2 -12.51 -8.44 1.63
C LYS A 2 -12.53 -6.98 2.09
N ALA A 3 -12.31 -6.06 1.17
CA ALA A 3 -12.42 -4.61 1.41
C ALA A 3 -13.40 -3.97 0.43
N TYR A 4 -13.97 -2.85 0.87
CA TYR A 4 -14.85 -2.01 0.08
C TYR A 4 -14.29 -0.60 0.09
N ILE A 5 -14.18 -0.01 -1.10
CA ILE A 5 -13.71 1.36 -1.29
C ILE A 5 -14.91 2.18 -1.74
N TYR A 6 -15.15 3.29 -1.06
CA TYR A 6 -16.17 4.26 -1.40
C TYR A 6 -15.49 5.62 -1.57
N LEU A 7 -15.67 6.23 -2.74
CA LEU A 7 -15.12 7.56 -3.03
C LEU A 7 -16.26 8.59 -3.06
N GLU A 8 -15.91 9.85 -2.85
CA GLU A 8 -16.86 10.97 -2.80
C GLU A 8 -17.69 11.11 -4.09
N ASN A 9 -17.13 10.71 -5.24
CA ASN A 9 -17.78 10.76 -6.55
C ASN A 9 -18.64 9.51 -6.86
N ASP A 10 -19.18 8.87 -5.83
CA ASP A 10 -20.05 7.68 -5.91
C ASP A 10 -19.40 6.42 -6.51
N ILE A 11 -18.08 6.41 -6.70
CA ILE A 11 -17.36 5.19 -7.08
C ILE A 11 -17.35 4.22 -5.91
N PHE A 12 -17.86 3.00 -6.16
CA PHE A 12 -17.87 1.90 -5.21
C PHE A 12 -17.15 0.68 -5.80
N LEU A 13 -16.09 0.24 -5.13
CA LEU A 13 -15.26 -0.89 -5.57
C LEU A 13 -15.16 -1.94 -4.46
N SER A 14 -15.01 -3.21 -4.87
CA SER A 14 -14.69 -4.31 -3.96
C SER A 14 -13.34 -4.90 -4.32
N ALA A 15 -12.52 -5.18 -3.32
CA ALA A 15 -11.16 -5.68 -3.50
C ALA A 15 -10.78 -6.65 -2.37
N LYS A 16 -9.57 -7.19 -2.45
CA LYS A 16 -8.97 -7.94 -1.33
C LYS A 16 -8.13 -7.00 -0.48
N ALA A 17 -8.02 -7.33 0.81
CA ALA A 17 -7.18 -6.60 1.75
C ALA A 17 -6.38 -7.54 2.65
N PHE A 18 -5.27 -7.00 3.13
CA PHE A 18 -4.36 -7.53 4.15
C PHE A 18 -3.97 -6.39 5.10
N GLY A 19 -3.24 -6.67 6.18
CA GLY A 19 -2.95 -5.62 7.15
C GLY A 19 -4.02 -5.47 8.23
N LYS A 20 -4.09 -4.28 8.80
CA LYS A 20 -5.05 -3.93 9.85
C LYS A 20 -6.49 -3.92 9.30
N SER A 21 -7.38 -4.63 10.00
CA SER A 21 -8.83 -4.57 9.75
C SER A 21 -9.47 -3.34 10.38
N GLY A 22 -10.50 -2.79 9.72
CA GLY A 22 -11.28 -1.68 10.24
C GLY A 22 -11.87 -0.80 9.15
N THR A 23 -12.40 0.35 9.55
CA THR A 23 -12.83 1.42 8.65
C THR A 23 -11.83 2.57 8.78
N PHE A 24 -11.38 3.08 7.64
CA PHE A 24 -10.40 4.15 7.58
C PHE A 24 -10.90 5.22 6.59
N PHE A 25 -10.44 6.45 6.80
CA PHE A 25 -10.79 7.61 5.99
C PHE A 25 -9.53 8.40 5.68
N GLY A 26 -9.47 8.99 4.49
CA GLY A 26 -8.32 9.77 4.04
C GLY A 26 -8.48 10.19 2.59
N GLU A 27 -7.56 11.04 2.14
CA GLU A 27 -7.47 11.46 0.75
C GLU A 27 -6.86 10.33 -0.11
N LEU A 28 -7.44 10.05 -1.27
CA LEU A 28 -6.88 9.08 -2.21
C LEU A 28 -5.96 9.81 -3.20
N VAL A 29 -4.68 9.45 -3.20
CA VAL A 29 -3.66 9.98 -4.11
C VAL A 29 -3.05 8.84 -4.92
N PHE A 30 -2.41 9.13 -6.04
CA PHE A 30 -1.68 8.13 -6.82
C PHE A 30 -0.20 8.50 -6.96
N ASN A 31 0.64 7.47 -7.05
CA ASN A 31 2.06 7.63 -7.29
C ASN A 31 2.51 6.79 -8.49
N THR A 32 3.27 7.41 -9.39
CA THR A 32 3.73 6.81 -10.66
C THR A 32 5.10 6.14 -10.58
N SER A 33 5.71 6.10 -9.40
CA SER A 33 6.98 5.43 -9.16
C SER A 33 6.84 3.93 -9.40
N LEU A 34 7.77 3.38 -10.16
CA LEU A 34 7.80 1.95 -10.49
C LEU A 34 8.52 1.11 -9.43
N THR A 35 9.26 1.76 -8.54
CA THR A 35 10.09 1.17 -7.48
C THR A 35 10.05 2.05 -6.25
N GLY A 36 10.58 1.57 -5.13
CA GLY A 36 10.70 2.35 -3.90
C GLY A 36 9.39 2.49 -3.13
N TYR A 37 8.53 1.47 -3.18
CA TYR A 37 7.24 1.53 -2.48
C TYR A 37 7.41 1.65 -0.96
N GLN A 38 8.52 1.18 -0.39
CA GLN A 38 8.75 1.24 1.06
C GLN A 38 9.10 2.67 1.50
N GLU A 39 9.99 3.31 0.76
CA GLU A 39 10.39 4.70 0.94
C GLU A 39 9.13 5.58 0.88
N ILE A 40 8.31 5.39 -0.15
CA ILE A 40 7.08 6.14 -0.40
C ILE A 40 6.06 6.00 0.75
N ILE A 41 5.79 4.78 1.25
CA ILE A 41 4.79 4.62 2.33
C ILE A 41 5.27 5.18 3.66
N SER A 42 6.59 5.25 3.85
CA SER A 42 7.22 5.81 5.05
C SER A 42 7.42 7.32 5.00
N ASP A 43 7.23 7.97 3.85
CA ASP A 43 7.40 9.42 3.71
C ASP A 43 6.32 10.18 4.51
N PRO A 44 6.71 11.09 5.45
CA PRO A 44 5.79 11.91 6.23
C PRO A 44 4.78 12.74 5.41
N SER A 45 5.09 13.02 4.14
CA SER A 45 4.23 13.78 3.23
C SER A 45 2.89 13.08 2.95
N TYR A 46 2.80 11.75 3.13
CA TYR A 46 1.57 10.98 2.91
C TYR A 46 0.70 10.82 4.16
N ALA A 47 0.94 11.60 5.22
CA ALA A 47 0.12 11.55 6.43
C ALA A 47 -1.36 11.81 6.12
N GLY A 48 -2.24 10.88 6.51
CA GLY A 48 -3.69 10.98 6.24
C GLY A 48 -4.11 10.60 4.82
N GLN A 49 -3.18 10.13 3.98
CA GLN A 49 -3.45 9.78 2.58
C GLN A 49 -3.39 8.27 2.34
N PHE A 50 -4.16 7.82 1.35
CA PHE A 50 -4.12 6.48 0.77
C PHE A 50 -3.42 6.53 -0.58
N ILE A 51 -2.40 5.69 -0.76
CA ILE A 51 -1.56 5.72 -1.95
C ILE A 51 -2.01 4.62 -2.91
N VAL A 52 -2.42 5.00 -4.12
CA VAL A 52 -2.62 4.11 -5.25
C VAL A 52 -1.33 4.02 -6.04
N PHE A 53 -0.71 2.84 -6.09
CA PHE A 53 0.45 2.63 -6.94
C PHE A 53 0.02 2.36 -8.38
N SER A 54 0.62 3.08 -9.34
CA SER A 54 0.40 2.79 -10.75
C SER A 54 1.12 1.51 -11.20
N MET A 55 2.23 1.16 -10.54
CA MET A 55 2.96 -0.07 -10.80
C MET A 55 2.10 -1.28 -10.41
N PRO A 56 1.83 -2.23 -11.33
CA PRO A 56 0.87 -3.30 -11.05
C PRO A 56 1.32 -4.26 -9.95
N GLU A 57 2.60 -4.60 -9.90
CA GLU A 57 3.13 -5.60 -8.97
C GLU A 57 3.93 -4.91 -7.86
N ILE A 58 3.44 -5.01 -6.62
CA ILE A 58 4.03 -4.38 -5.45
C ILE A 58 4.42 -5.46 -4.42
N GLY A 59 5.53 -5.26 -3.71
CA GLY A 59 6.03 -6.20 -2.70
C GLY A 59 7.12 -7.17 -3.18
N ILE A 60 7.51 -7.11 -4.46
CA ILE A 60 8.48 -8.05 -5.08
C ILE A 60 9.86 -8.09 -4.43
N VAL A 61 10.27 -7.00 -3.77
CA VAL A 61 11.58 -6.90 -3.08
C VAL A 61 11.48 -6.99 -1.56
N GLY A 62 10.29 -7.27 -1.01
CA GLY A 62 10.06 -7.32 0.43
C GLY A 62 10.28 -5.96 1.07
N THR A 63 10.63 -5.93 2.34
CA THR A 63 11.02 -4.70 3.05
C THR A 63 12.27 -4.90 3.89
N ASN A 64 12.94 -3.80 4.25
CA ASN A 64 14.10 -3.78 5.13
C ASN A 64 14.26 -2.45 5.86
N GLU A 65 14.97 -2.42 6.98
CA GLU A 65 15.06 -1.21 7.82
C GLU A 65 15.73 0.00 7.16
N ASN A 66 16.56 -0.21 6.13
CA ASN A 66 17.33 0.87 5.50
C ASN A 66 16.52 1.67 4.45
N ASP A 67 15.41 1.13 3.95
CA ASP A 67 14.57 1.78 2.93
C ASP A 67 13.39 2.54 3.57
N ASN A 68 13.48 2.85 4.87
CA ASN A 68 12.53 3.70 5.56
C ASN A 68 13.03 5.15 5.58
N GLU A 69 12.28 6.07 4.95
CA GLU A 69 12.54 7.51 4.97
C GLU A 69 12.19 8.15 6.33
N SER A 70 11.48 7.43 7.19
CA SER A 70 11.13 7.90 8.52
C SER A 70 10.98 6.76 9.52
N LYS A 71 10.61 7.12 10.76
CA LYS A 71 10.52 6.17 11.88
C LYS A 71 9.30 5.25 11.80
N GLU A 72 8.29 5.59 11.01
CA GLU A 72 7.02 4.87 10.93
C GLU A 72 6.39 4.98 9.54
N ILE A 73 5.33 4.21 9.30
CA ILE A 73 4.56 4.34 8.06
C ILE A 73 3.57 5.49 8.22
N PHE A 74 3.74 6.56 7.45
CA PHE A 74 2.88 7.74 7.54
C PHE A 74 1.62 7.62 6.67
N ALA A 75 1.71 6.91 5.55
CA ALA A 75 0.54 6.58 4.73
C ALA A 75 -0.55 5.91 5.59
N SER A 76 -1.82 6.25 5.33
CA SER A 76 -2.97 5.63 6.01
C SER A 76 -3.21 4.20 5.52
N GLY A 77 -2.87 3.94 4.26
CA GLY A 77 -2.90 2.64 3.63
C GLY A 77 -2.46 2.71 2.18
N VAL A 78 -2.38 1.55 1.54
CA VAL A 78 -1.94 1.44 0.15
C VAL A 78 -2.89 0.60 -0.68
N LEU A 79 -3.00 0.95 -1.96
CA LEU A 79 -3.80 0.27 -2.95
C LEU A 79 -2.90 -0.11 -4.13
N MET A 80 -2.99 -1.36 -4.57
CA MET A 80 -2.19 -1.91 -5.66
C MET A 80 -3.04 -2.83 -6.55
N ARG A 81 -2.54 -3.12 -7.74
CA ARG A 81 -3.20 -4.09 -8.63
C ARG A 81 -2.99 -5.50 -8.11
N GLU A 82 -1.75 -5.88 -7.87
CA GLU A 82 -1.34 -7.20 -7.41
C GLU A 82 -0.34 -7.06 -6.25
N LEU A 83 -0.56 -7.86 -5.20
CA LEU A 83 0.41 -8.04 -4.12
C LEU A 83 1.24 -9.28 -4.45
N SER A 84 2.56 -9.15 -4.53
CA SER A 84 3.42 -10.29 -4.77
C SER A 84 3.36 -11.28 -3.60
N SER A 85 3.08 -12.55 -3.88
CA SER A 85 2.96 -13.61 -2.86
C SER A 85 4.30 -14.00 -2.24
N SER A 86 5.40 -13.63 -2.89
CA SER A 86 6.77 -13.89 -2.44
C SER A 86 7.66 -12.72 -2.83
N PHE A 87 8.65 -12.42 -2.00
CA PHE A 87 9.67 -11.44 -2.33
C PHE A 87 11.00 -12.13 -2.67
N SER A 88 11.77 -11.51 -3.57
CA SER A 88 13.09 -12.00 -3.96
C SER A 88 14.08 -10.83 -4.10
N ASN A 89 14.68 -10.44 -2.98
CA ASN A 89 15.78 -9.48 -2.95
C ASN A 89 16.75 -9.84 -1.82
N PHE A 90 18.05 -9.75 -2.06
CA PHE A 90 19.07 -10.09 -1.07
C PHE A 90 19.02 -9.21 0.19
N ARG A 91 18.46 -7.99 0.07
CA ARG A 91 18.28 -7.04 1.18
C ARG A 91 17.02 -7.32 1.99
N ALA A 92 16.05 -8.03 1.43
CA ALA A 92 14.74 -8.25 2.05
C ALA A 92 14.86 -8.98 3.39
N LYS A 93 14.11 -8.51 4.38
CA LYS A 93 14.03 -9.11 5.72
C LYS A 93 12.64 -9.62 6.08
N GLU A 94 11.60 -8.98 5.56
CA GLU A 94 10.21 -9.38 5.77
C GLU A 94 9.36 -9.08 4.53
N SER A 95 8.13 -9.62 4.49
CA SER A 95 7.19 -9.34 3.41
C SER A 95 6.53 -7.97 3.60
N LEU A 96 6.05 -7.37 2.52
CA LEU A 96 5.27 -6.13 2.61
C LEU A 96 3.98 -6.31 3.43
N GLN A 97 3.39 -7.50 3.38
CA GLN A 97 2.21 -7.83 4.18
C GLN A 97 2.51 -7.78 5.67
N ASP A 98 3.55 -8.51 6.11
CA ASP A 98 3.95 -8.54 7.52
C ASP A 98 4.37 -7.14 8.00
N TYR A 99 5.07 -6.39 7.14
CA TYR A 99 5.49 -5.03 7.43
C TYR A 99 4.31 -4.09 7.71
N LEU A 100 3.26 -4.11 6.87
CA LEU A 100 2.06 -3.29 7.06
C LEU A 100 1.23 -3.77 8.25
N GLU A 101 1.12 -5.09 8.48
CA GLU A 101 0.44 -5.66 9.65
C GLU A 101 1.10 -5.21 10.96
N LYS A 102 2.43 -5.30 11.05
CA LYS A 102 3.22 -4.88 12.21
C LYS A 102 3.04 -3.40 12.55
N HIS A 103 2.88 -2.54 11.54
CA HIS A 103 2.67 -1.10 11.72
C HIS A 103 1.19 -0.71 11.81
N GLY A 104 0.27 -1.69 11.81
CA GLY A 104 -1.15 -1.43 11.92
C GLY A 104 -1.71 -0.63 10.74
N LYS A 105 -1.22 -0.88 9.53
CA LYS A 105 -1.66 -0.25 8.28
C LYS A 105 -2.41 -1.26 7.41
N ILE A 106 -3.28 -0.76 6.55
CA ILE A 106 -4.06 -1.58 5.62
C ILE A 106 -3.44 -1.54 4.22
N GLY A 107 -3.41 -2.71 3.57
CA GLY A 107 -3.10 -2.83 2.16
C GLY A 107 -4.28 -3.44 1.40
N ILE A 108 -4.57 -2.91 0.21
CA ILE A 108 -5.66 -3.35 -0.67
C ILE A 108 -5.07 -3.77 -2.02
N TYR A 109 -5.49 -4.92 -2.54
CA TYR A 109 -5.00 -5.52 -3.78
C TYR A 109 -6.14 -6.19 -4.57
N GLU A 110 -5.84 -6.65 -5.79
CA GLU A 110 -6.84 -7.07 -6.80
C GLU A 110 -7.81 -5.94 -7.18
N LEU A 111 -7.25 -4.76 -7.40
CA LEU A 111 -7.98 -3.55 -7.77
C LEU A 111 -7.57 -3.08 -9.17
N ASP A 112 -8.48 -2.54 -9.97
CA ASP A 112 -8.09 -1.82 -11.19
C ASP A 112 -7.55 -0.43 -10.81
N THR A 113 -6.25 -0.36 -10.53
CA THR A 113 -5.59 0.90 -10.18
C THR A 113 -5.56 1.88 -11.35
N ARG A 114 -5.63 1.41 -12.60
CA ARG A 114 -5.68 2.29 -13.77
C ARG A 114 -7.03 2.98 -13.92
N TYR A 115 -8.12 2.35 -13.47
CA TYR A 115 -9.43 2.99 -13.40
C TYR A 115 -9.48 4.12 -12.35
N LEU A 116 -8.63 4.06 -11.32
CA LEU A 116 -8.57 5.06 -10.24
C LEU A 116 -7.66 6.26 -10.52
N VAL A 117 -6.80 6.19 -11.55
CA VAL A 117 -5.77 7.19 -11.88
C VAL A 117 -6.16 8.00 -13.11
#